data_AF-L8YBG7-F1
#
_entry.id   AF-L8YBG7-F1
#
_cell.length_a   1.000
_cell.length_b   1.000
_cell.length_c   1.000
_cell.angle_alpha   90.00
_cell.angle_beta   90.00
_cell.angle_gamma   90.00
#
_symmetry.space_group_name_H-M   'P 1'
#
loop_
_entity.id
_entity.type
_entity.pdbx_description
1 polymer ?
#
loop_
_entity_poly.entity_id
_entity_poly.type
_entity_poly.pdbx_seq_one_letter_code
_entity_poly.pdbx_strand_id
1 'polypeptide(L)'
;MVAFGLSSHWRTAVIALSYPMVVGLNKGHKVTKNMSKPRHRRHHRRLTKHTKFMCDMIPEVCSFAPYEQCTMELLKVSKDQCTLKFLKKQMGTHIPMKRKRKELSNVLAAMGKVAAED
;
A
#
# COMPACT_ATOMS: atom_id res chain seq x y z
N MET A 1 31.70 4.81 2.64
CA MET A 1 30.65 5.80 2.94
C MET A 1 29.33 5.09 3.22
N VAL A 2 29.02 4.77 4.49
CA VAL A 2 27.68 4.29 4.87
C VAL A 2 27.10 5.31 5.84
N ALA A 3 26.05 5.98 5.36
CA ALA A 3 25.31 7.00 6.07
C ALA A 3 24.72 6.46 7.37
N PHE A 4 25.07 7.13 8.47
CA PHE A 4 24.47 6.97 9.79
C PHE A 4 23.00 7.39 9.72
N GLY A 5 22.10 6.41 9.58
CA GLY A 5 20.67 6.62 9.62
C GLY A 5 20.19 6.88 11.06
N LEU A 6 20.26 8.13 11.47
CA LEU A 6 19.54 8.64 12.65
C LEU A 6 18.06 8.32 12.50
N SER A 7 17.54 7.42 13.33
CA SER A 7 16.12 7.12 13.39
C SER A 7 15.67 6.88 14.83
N SER A 8 15.01 7.92 15.34
CA SER A 8 13.92 7.88 16.33
C SER A 8 14.24 7.53 17.80
N HIS A 9 14.97 8.41 18.49
CA HIS A 9 14.78 8.64 19.93
C HIS A 9 14.61 10.13 20.29
N TRP A 10 14.24 11.00 19.34
CA TRP A 10 14.08 12.44 19.56
C TRP A 10 12.65 12.83 19.99
N ARG A 11 11.93 11.97 20.71
CA ARG A 11 10.64 12.30 21.33
C ARG A 11 10.56 11.78 22.77
N THR A 12 11.52 12.19 23.59
CA THR A 12 11.37 12.26 25.05
C THR A 12 12.43 13.22 25.57
N ALA A 13 12.23 14.51 25.30
CA ALA A 13 12.79 15.56 26.13
C ALA A 13 11.83 15.74 27.31
N VAL A 14 11.98 14.90 28.32
CA VAL A 14 11.53 15.21 29.68
C VAL A 14 12.73 14.91 30.56
N ILE A 15 13.28 15.96 31.14
CA ILE A 15 14.44 15.97 32.04
C ILE A 15 14.01 15.33 33.35
N ALA A 16 13.84 14.02 33.35
CA ALA A 16 13.51 13.23 34.52
C ALA A 16 14.39 11.98 34.53
N LEU A 17 14.93 11.66 35.70
CA LEU A 17 15.75 10.47 35.95
C LEU A 17 14.90 9.21 35.63
N SER A 18 15.09 8.64 34.44
CA SER A 18 14.29 7.52 33.94
C SER A 18 14.88 6.17 34.39
N TYR A 19 14.35 5.64 35.48
CA TYR A 19 14.67 4.31 36.00
C TYR A 19 14.04 3.19 35.13
N PRO A 20 14.68 2.01 35.03
CA PRO A 20 14.06 0.84 34.40
C PRO A 20 12.87 0.36 35.26
N MET A 21 11.66 0.63 34.79
CA MET A 21 10.42 0.26 35.48
C MET A 21 9.79 -0.98 34.84
N VAL A 22 9.06 -1.79 35.62
CA VAL A 22 8.33 -2.98 35.10
C VAL A 22 7.03 -2.58 34.41
N VAL A 23 6.50 -1.40 34.73
CA VAL A 23 5.23 -0.86 34.24
C VAL A 23 5.43 0.47 33.50
N GLY A 24 4.46 0.85 32.65
CA GLY A 24 4.55 2.06 31.81
C GLY A 24 5.00 1.80 30.37
N LEU A 25 5.06 2.85 29.56
CA LEU A 25 5.40 2.77 28.12
C LEU A 25 6.86 2.37 27.89
N ASN A 26 7.78 2.90 28.69
CA ASN A 26 9.22 2.64 28.63
C ASN A 26 9.64 1.55 29.62
N LYS A 27 8.83 0.50 29.71
CA LYS A 27 9.06 -0.62 30.64
C LYS A 27 10.12 -1.58 30.14
N GLY A 28 10.67 -2.33 31.09
CA GLY A 28 11.66 -3.38 30.85
C GLY A 28 13.10 -2.87 30.88
N HIS A 29 14.03 -3.79 30.67
CA HIS A 29 15.45 -3.48 30.68
C HIS A 29 15.85 -2.76 29.39
N LYS A 30 16.60 -1.67 29.52
CA LYS A 30 17.06 -0.85 28.39
C LYS A 30 18.19 -1.58 27.66
N VAL A 31 17.83 -2.51 26.78
CA VAL A 31 18.78 -3.24 25.93
C VAL A 31 18.97 -2.52 24.60
N THR A 32 20.23 -2.33 24.19
CA THR A 32 20.56 -1.86 22.84
C THR A 32 20.09 -2.88 21.81
N LYS A 33 19.13 -2.50 20.96
CA LYS A 33 18.57 -3.42 19.95
C LYS A 33 19.58 -3.71 18.85
N ASN A 34 19.84 -4.99 18.59
CA ASN A 34 20.66 -5.41 17.45
C ASN A 34 19.82 -5.41 16.15
N MET A 35 20.20 -4.56 15.19
CA MET A 35 19.51 -4.44 13.91
C MET A 35 20.04 -5.47 12.91
N SER A 36 19.49 -6.68 12.98
CA SER A 36 19.82 -7.77 12.04
C SER A 36 19.20 -7.57 10.66
N LYS A 37 19.82 -8.18 9.64
CA LYS A 37 19.30 -8.19 8.26
C LYS A 37 17.90 -8.82 8.24
N PRO A 38 16.90 -8.21 7.58
CA PRO A 38 15.57 -8.80 7.45
C PRO A 38 15.64 -10.19 6.81
N ARG A 39 14.91 -11.15 7.40
CA ARG A 39 14.82 -12.52 6.87
C ARG A 39 14.23 -12.53 5.46
N HIS A 40 14.75 -13.40 4.59
CA HIS A 40 14.29 -13.57 3.20
C HIS A 40 12.76 -13.71 3.07
N ARG A 41 12.09 -14.44 3.98
CA ARG A 41 10.61 -14.57 4.01
C ARG A 41 9.86 -13.22 4.03
N ARG A 42 10.45 -12.16 4.60
CA ARG A 42 9.85 -10.80 4.61
C ARG A 42 9.90 -10.11 3.24
N HIS A 43 10.65 -10.65 2.28
CA HIS A 43 10.69 -10.18 0.90
C HIS A 43 9.61 -10.81 0.02
N HIS A 44 8.89 -11.82 0.52
CA HIS A 44 7.77 -12.42 -0.18
C HIS A 44 6.69 -11.36 -0.47
N ARG A 45 6.12 -11.36 -1.69
CA ARG A 45 5.14 -10.40 -2.23
C ARG A 45 5.67 -9.05 -2.71
N ARG A 46 7.00 -8.89 -2.85
CA ARG A 46 7.56 -7.72 -3.55
C ARG A 46 7.40 -7.89 -5.06
N LEU A 47 7.00 -6.81 -5.73
CA LEU A 47 6.94 -6.77 -7.20
C LEU A 47 8.38 -6.69 -7.74
N THR A 48 8.75 -7.64 -8.60
CA THR A 48 10.03 -7.62 -9.33
C THR A 48 9.86 -6.98 -10.71
N LYS A 49 10.95 -6.59 -11.36
CA LYS A 49 10.91 -5.99 -12.72
C LYS A 49 10.23 -6.92 -13.73
N HIS A 50 10.59 -8.21 -13.71
CA HIS A 50 10.01 -9.22 -14.58
C HIS A 50 8.50 -9.40 -14.34
N THR A 51 8.08 -9.56 -13.08
CA THR A 51 6.65 -9.70 -12.76
C THR A 51 5.84 -8.46 -13.13
N LYS A 52 6.42 -7.26 -12.99
CA LYS A 52 5.76 -6.02 -13.39
C LYS A 52 5.51 -5.98 -14.90
N PHE A 53 6.54 -6.27 -15.69
CA PHE A 53 6.43 -6.32 -17.16
C PHE A 53 5.33 -7.28 -17.62
N MET A 54 5.28 -8.49 -17.05
CA MET A 54 4.20 -9.43 -17.36
C MET A 54 2.82 -8.93 -16.92
N CYS A 55 2.72 -8.34 -15.73
CA CYS A 55 1.46 -7.78 -15.22
C CYS A 55 0.95 -6.58 -16.03
N ASP A 56 1.83 -5.79 -16.64
CA ASP A 56 1.45 -4.65 -17.47
C ASP A 56 0.95 -5.13 -18.86
N MET A 57 1.54 -6.20 -19.41
CA MET A 57 1.16 -6.81 -20.69
C MET A 57 -0.17 -7.59 -20.63
N ILE A 58 -0.49 -8.25 -19.51
CA ILE A 58 -1.67 -9.13 -19.42
C ILE A 58 -3.00 -8.36 -19.64
N PRO A 59 -3.26 -7.19 -19.04
CA PRO A 59 -4.49 -6.42 -19.30
C PRO A 59 -4.61 -5.89 -20.72
N GLU A 60 -3.52 -5.80 -21.48
CA GLU A 60 -3.55 -5.41 -22.90
C GLU A 60 -4.04 -6.58 -23.76
N VAL A 61 -3.58 -7.80 -23.45
CA VAL A 61 -3.96 -9.03 -24.17
C VAL A 61 -5.34 -9.53 -23.71
N CYS A 62 -5.55 -9.55 -22.40
CA CYS A 62 -6.75 -10.03 -21.74
C CYS A 62 -7.64 -8.83 -21.38
N SER A 63 -8.84 -8.79 -21.94
CA SER A 63 -9.83 -7.78 -21.60
C SER A 63 -10.21 -7.80 -20.11
N PHE A 64 -10.72 -6.68 -19.60
CA PHE A 64 -11.22 -6.57 -18.24
C PHE A 64 -12.39 -7.52 -17.95
N ALA A 65 -12.45 -8.03 -16.72
CA ALA A 65 -13.58 -8.82 -16.24
C ALA A 65 -14.86 -7.98 -16.14
N PRO A 66 -16.07 -8.59 -16.23
CA PRO A 66 -17.33 -7.84 -16.27
C PRO A 66 -17.55 -6.96 -15.02
N TYR A 67 -17.12 -7.41 -13.84
CA TYR A 67 -17.22 -6.59 -12.62
C TYR A 67 -16.27 -5.39 -12.64
N GLU A 68 -15.13 -5.47 -13.34
CA GLU A 68 -14.15 -4.39 -13.48
C GLU A 68 -14.67 -3.34 -14.46
N GLN A 69 -15.29 -3.78 -15.56
CA GLN A 69 -15.95 -2.91 -16.54
C GLN A 69 -17.09 -2.09 -15.90
N CYS A 70 -18.01 -2.72 -15.18
CA CYS A 70 -19.08 -2.01 -14.47
C CYS A 70 -18.54 -0.98 -13.45
N THR A 71 -17.42 -1.29 -12.79
CA THR A 71 -16.80 -0.34 -11.84
C THR A 71 -16.12 0.83 -12.52
N MET A 72 -15.53 0.64 -13.70
CA MET A 72 -14.98 1.72 -14.52
C MET A 72 -16.09 2.67 -14.99
N GLU A 73 -17.24 2.14 -15.41
CA GLU A 73 -18.41 2.94 -15.78
C GLU A 73 -18.93 3.78 -14.60
N LEU A 74 -19.08 3.17 -13.42
CA LEU A 74 -19.49 3.88 -12.21
C LEU A 74 -18.48 4.96 -11.78
N LEU A 75 -17.18 4.73 -11.99
CA LEU A 75 -16.11 5.69 -11.72
C LEU A 75 -16.12 6.87 -12.71
N LYS A 76 -16.47 6.65 -13.99
CA LYS A 76 -16.62 7.73 -14.99
C LYS A 76 -17.75 8.70 -14.62
N VAL A 77 -18.83 8.20 -14.01
CA VAL A 77 -19.96 9.01 -13.51
C VAL A 77 -19.63 9.63 -12.13
N SER A 78 -18.41 9.46 -11.62
CA SER A 78 -17.95 10.01 -10.34
C SER A 78 -18.75 9.54 -9.11
N LYS A 79 -19.43 8.39 -9.20
CA LYS A 79 -20.24 7.82 -8.10
C LYS A 79 -19.40 6.95 -7.16
N ASP A 80 -18.46 7.57 -6.46
CA ASP A 80 -17.47 6.87 -5.63
C ASP A 80 -18.06 6.04 -4.48
N GLN A 81 -19.14 6.49 -3.84
CA GLN A 81 -19.77 5.70 -2.78
C GLN A 81 -20.52 4.49 -3.35
N CYS A 82 -21.03 4.59 -4.58
CA CYS A 82 -21.70 3.49 -5.27
C CYS A 82 -20.67 2.43 -5.71
N THR A 83 -19.52 2.86 -6.25
CA THR A 83 -18.44 1.95 -6.66
C THR A 83 -17.93 1.13 -5.48
N LEU A 84 -17.74 1.75 -4.32
CA LEU A 84 -17.31 1.08 -3.10
C LEU A 84 -18.36 0.06 -2.61
N LYS A 85 -19.66 0.39 -2.66
CA LYS A 85 -20.73 -0.55 -2.29
C LYS A 85 -20.79 -1.76 -3.23
N PHE A 86 -20.64 -1.53 -4.53
CA PHE A 86 -20.59 -2.60 -5.54
C PHE A 86 -19.38 -3.51 -5.35
N LEU A 87 -18.17 -2.94 -5.23
CA LEU A 87 -16.95 -3.70 -4.99
C LEU A 87 -16.96 -4.44 -3.64
N LYS A 88 -17.60 -3.88 -2.61
CA LYS A 88 -17.76 -4.56 -1.32
C LYS A 88 -18.67 -5.79 -1.44
N LYS A 89 -19.71 -5.74 -2.28
CA LYS A 89 -20.56 -6.92 -2.58
C LYS A 89 -19.78 -8.03 -3.29
N GLN A 90 -18.81 -7.67 -4.14
CA GLN A 90 -18.00 -8.63 -4.89
C GLN A 90 -16.83 -9.20 -4.07
N MET A 91 -16.07 -8.36 -3.36
CA MET A 91 -14.82 -8.76 -2.66
C MET A 91 -14.99 -8.99 -1.16
N GLY A 92 -16.16 -8.65 -0.59
CA GLY A 92 -16.52 -8.83 0.82
C GLY A 92 -15.89 -7.80 1.78
N THR A 93 -14.58 -7.56 1.69
CA THR A 93 -13.84 -6.70 2.64
C THR A 93 -13.40 -5.36 2.05
N HIS A 94 -13.22 -4.37 2.92
CA HIS A 94 -12.97 -2.98 2.52
C HIS A 94 -11.55 -2.72 2.00
N ILE A 95 -10.55 -3.48 2.46
CA ILE A 95 -9.14 -3.31 2.07
C ILE A 95 -8.88 -3.69 0.60
N PRO A 96 -9.25 -4.89 0.12
CA PRO A 96 -9.06 -5.25 -1.29
C PRO A 96 -9.90 -4.38 -2.22
N MET A 97 -11.12 -4.03 -1.80
CA MET A 97 -11.98 -3.12 -2.56
C MET A 97 -11.33 -1.74 -2.77
N LYS A 98 -10.72 -1.14 -1.74
CA LYS A 98 -10.00 0.14 -1.89
C LYS A 98 -8.79 0.03 -2.81
N ARG A 99 -8.09 -1.10 -2.79
CA ARG A 99 -6.96 -1.36 -3.71
C ARG A 99 -7.45 -1.43 -5.16
N LYS A 100 -8.52 -2.19 -5.41
CA LYS A 100 -9.12 -2.34 -6.74
C LYS A 100 -9.72 -1.05 -7.29
N ARG A 101 -10.38 -0.24 -6.46
CA ARG A 101 -10.80 1.11 -6.87
C ARG A 101 -9.61 1.97 -7.30
N LYS A 102 -8.50 1.94 -6.56
CA LYS A 102 -7.29 2.69 -6.90
C LYS A 102 -6.66 2.20 -8.21
N GLU A 103 -6.60 0.89 -8.42
CA GLU A 103 -6.13 0.29 -9.68
C GLU A 103 -6.94 0.80 -10.88
N LEU A 104 -8.27 0.70 -10.81
CA LEU A 104 -9.16 1.13 -11.91
C LEU A 104 -9.16 2.64 -12.13
N SER A 105 -9.03 3.43 -11.06
CA SER A 105 -8.85 4.87 -11.17
C SER A 105 -7.54 5.25 -11.87
N ASN A 106 -6.46 4.50 -11.62
CA ASN A 106 -5.18 4.72 -12.32
C ASN A 106 -5.28 4.36 -13.81
N VAL A 107 -6.02 3.30 -14.15
CA VAL A 107 -6.29 2.92 -15.55
C VAL A 107 -7.05 4.02 -16.28
N LEU A 108 -8.14 4.54 -15.70
CA LEU A 108 -8.91 5.64 -16.29
C LEU A 108 -8.05 6.90 -16.46
N ALA A 109 -7.20 7.23 -15.49
CA ALA A 109 -6.28 8.36 -15.59
C ALA A 109 -5.22 8.15 -16.68
N ALA A 110 -4.75 6.92 -16.91
CA ALA A 110 -3.82 6.62 -18.00
C ALA A 110 -4.50 6.75 -19.36
N MET A 111 -5.72 6.20 -19.51
CA MET A 111 -6.50 6.32 -20.75
C MET A 111 -6.84 7.78 -21.08
N GLY A 112 -7.22 8.58 -20.07
CA GLY A 112 -7.52 10.00 -20.27
C GLY A 112 -6.30 10.85 -20.63
N LYS A 113 -5.09 10.43 -20.26
CA LYS A 113 -3.85 11.07 -20.72
C LYS A 113 -3.56 10.75 -22.17
N VAL A 114 -3.64 9.48 -22.56
CA VAL A 114 -3.42 9.07 -23.96
C VAL A 114 -4.37 9.82 -24.88
N ALA A 115 -5.67 9.84 -24.55
CA ALA A 115 -6.69 10.53 -25.34
C ALA A 115 -6.57 12.07 -25.39
N ALA A 116 -5.68 12.68 -24.59
CA ALA A 116 -5.45 14.13 -24.59
C ALA A 116 -4.17 14.51 -25.34
N GLU A 117 -3.29 13.55 -25.61
CA GLU A 117 -2.06 13.74 -26.40
C GLU A 117 -2.28 13.44 -27.89
N ASP A 118 -3.39 12.77 -28.22
CA ASP A 118 -3.93 12.62 -29.58
C ASP A 118 -4.75 13.87 -30.00
#